data_AF-V4QDL0-F1
#
_entry.id   AF-V4QDL0-F1
#
_cell.length_a   1.000
_cell.length_b   1.000
_cell.length_c   1.000
_cell.angle_alpha   90.00
_cell.angle_beta   90.00
_cell.angle_gamma   90.00
#
_symmetry.space_group_name_H-M   'P 1'
#
loop_
_entity.id
_entity.type
_entity.pdbx_description
1 polymer ?
#
loop_
_entity_poly.entity_id
_entity_poly.type
_entity_poly.pdbx_seq_one_letter_code
_entity_poly.pdbx_strand_id
1 'polypeptide(L)'
;MRAHLAFAVWGLCALVTACNAPPATSQDDGKIDGKTATQWEAEADDALVEADIAPPLQDQQAPKPVTTEPGKIWVGPYRCSTFVDHLQNAPGFTVNGDGSYTHDQGSTGTISRDATGLVLFSGGALDGRAAKYEVDLGGRPTLRLYDGSRSQTVIDCQK
;
A
#
# COMPACT_ATOMS: atom_id res chain seq x y z
N MET A 1 57.25 -15.72 -26.35
CA MET A 1 56.42 -15.88 -27.57
C MET A 1 55.69 -14.56 -27.81
N ARG A 2 55.71 -14.10 -29.06
CA ARG A 2 55.27 -12.79 -29.54
C ARG A 2 53.87 -12.92 -30.17
N ALA A 3 53.11 -11.83 -30.06
CA ALA A 3 52.11 -11.33 -31.03
C ALA A 3 50.73 -12.06 -31.09
N HIS A 4 49.57 -11.48 -31.44
CA HIS A 4 49.12 -10.22 -32.10
C HIS A 4 47.75 -9.82 -31.47
N LEU A 5 47.32 -8.58 -31.19
CA LEU A 5 46.91 -7.40 -32.01
C LEU A 5 45.82 -7.62 -33.10
N ALA A 6 44.69 -6.89 -32.96
CA ALA A 6 43.91 -6.11 -33.97
C ALA A 6 42.37 -6.27 -33.87
N PHE A 7 41.58 -5.21 -33.56
CA PHE A 7 40.92 -4.21 -34.46
C PHE A 7 39.82 -4.83 -35.36
N ALA A 8 38.64 -4.27 -35.71
CA ALA A 8 37.99 -2.94 -35.63
C ALA A 8 36.47 -3.14 -35.92
N VAL A 9 35.53 -2.37 -35.33
CA VAL A 9 34.81 -1.15 -35.82
C VAL A 9 33.90 -1.34 -37.06
N TRP A 10 32.79 -0.58 -37.06
CA TRP A 10 31.82 -0.21 -38.13
C TRP A 10 30.54 -1.05 -38.15
N GLY A 11 29.33 -0.49 -38.22
CA GLY A 11 28.91 0.89 -38.42
C GLY A 11 27.43 0.93 -38.84
N LEU A 12 26.82 2.11 -38.67
CA LEU A 12 25.57 2.64 -39.21
C LEU A 12 24.75 1.78 -40.19
N CYS A 13 23.43 1.80 -39.97
CA CYS A 13 22.49 2.00 -41.09
C CYS A 13 21.34 2.91 -40.64
N ALA A 14 21.41 4.18 -41.05
CA ALA A 14 20.26 5.06 -41.20
C ALA A 14 20.01 5.18 -42.71
N LEU A 15 18.79 4.91 -43.19
CA LEU A 15 18.31 5.34 -44.50
C LEU A 15 16.80 5.62 -44.44
N VAL A 16 16.48 6.86 -44.78
CA VAL A 16 15.16 7.46 -45.00
C VAL A 16 14.61 7.02 -46.37
N THR A 17 13.29 6.99 -46.56
CA THR A 17 12.47 7.73 -47.57
C THR A 17 11.24 6.94 -48.07
N ALA A 18 10.11 7.66 -48.17
CA ALA A 18 8.99 7.52 -49.13
C ALA A 18 7.77 6.64 -48.79
N CYS A 19 6.71 7.34 -48.35
CA CYS A 19 5.33 7.31 -48.84
C CYS A 19 4.79 6.03 -49.53
N ASN A 20 3.76 5.42 -48.92
CA ASN A 20 2.54 5.04 -49.63
C ASN A 20 1.40 4.79 -48.63
N ALA A 21 0.42 5.69 -48.62
CA ALA A 21 -0.87 5.48 -47.96
C ALA A 21 -1.75 4.55 -48.82
N PRO A 22 -2.60 3.71 -48.22
CA PRO A 22 -3.83 3.24 -48.84
C PRO A 22 -5.05 4.08 -48.38
N PRO A 23 -6.12 4.13 -49.19
CA PRO A 23 -7.08 5.22 -49.21
C PRO A 23 -8.15 5.11 -48.12
N ALA A 24 -8.65 6.27 -47.69
CA ALA A 24 -9.88 6.40 -46.95
C ALA A 24 -11.08 6.12 -47.87
N THR A 25 -12.02 5.27 -47.43
CA THR A 25 -13.41 5.30 -47.91
C THR A 25 -14.39 4.92 -46.81
N SER A 26 -15.44 5.73 -46.77
CA SER A 26 -16.76 5.54 -46.14
C SER A 26 -16.95 6.07 -44.72
N GLN A 27 -17.32 7.36 -44.71
CA GLN A 27 -18.35 7.93 -43.83
C GLN A 27 -19.66 7.13 -43.89
N ASP A 28 -20.36 7.06 -42.76
CA ASP A 28 -21.80 7.32 -42.52
C ASP A 28 -22.12 6.79 -41.11
N ASP A 29 -22.89 7.42 -40.22
CA ASP A 29 -23.27 8.79 -39.91
C ASP A 29 -24.00 8.65 -38.55
N GLY A 30 -23.78 9.55 -37.58
CA GLY A 30 -24.37 9.32 -36.26
C GLY A 30 -24.07 10.37 -35.19
N LYS A 31 -24.16 11.64 -35.58
CA LYS A 31 -24.14 12.85 -34.75
C LYS A 31 -24.88 12.72 -33.42
N ILE A 32 -24.17 12.82 -32.30
CA ILE A 32 -24.70 13.40 -31.06
C ILE A 32 -23.63 14.35 -30.50
N ASP A 33 -24.00 15.63 -30.42
CA ASP A 33 -23.38 16.69 -29.62
C ASP A 33 -21.98 17.19 -30.00
N GLY A 34 -21.87 17.74 -31.22
CA GLY A 34 -21.44 19.13 -31.40
C GLY A 34 -20.09 19.63 -30.85
N LYS A 35 -19.13 18.78 -30.48
CA LYS A 35 -17.74 19.19 -30.16
C LYS A 35 -16.73 18.18 -30.68
N THR A 36 -15.89 18.62 -31.62
CA THR A 36 -14.69 17.88 -32.04
C THR A 36 -13.60 18.00 -30.98
N ALA A 37 -12.84 16.93 -30.77
CA ALA A 37 -11.78 16.82 -29.75
C ALA A 37 -10.71 17.92 -29.81
N THR A 38 -10.60 18.63 -30.93
CA THR A 38 -9.65 19.73 -31.14
C THR A 38 -10.05 21.06 -30.49
N GLN A 39 -11.23 21.17 -29.85
CA GLN A 39 -11.61 22.37 -29.10
C GLN A 39 -10.93 22.46 -27.72
N TRP A 40 -10.43 21.34 -27.16
CA TRP A 40 -9.83 21.33 -25.82
C TRP A 40 -8.36 21.75 -25.77
N GLU A 41 -7.66 21.74 -26.90
CA GLU A 41 -6.22 22.06 -26.97
C GLU A 41 -5.94 23.54 -27.28
N ALA A 42 -6.96 24.36 -27.55
CA ALA A 42 -6.80 25.77 -27.94
C ALA A 42 -7.09 26.78 -26.82
N GLU A 43 -7.55 26.35 -25.64
CA GLU A 43 -7.84 27.25 -24.49
C GLU A 43 -6.82 27.11 -23.33
N ALA A 44 -5.67 26.48 -23.55
CA ALA A 44 -4.66 26.27 -22.51
C ALA A 44 -3.55 27.34 -22.45
N ASP A 45 -3.48 28.27 -23.41
CA ASP A 45 -2.32 29.16 -23.61
C ASP A 45 -2.60 30.66 -23.44
N ASP A 46 -3.67 31.08 -22.75
CA ASP A 46 -3.92 32.51 -22.48
C ASP A 46 -4.43 32.82 -21.06
N ALA A 47 -3.75 32.27 -20.04
CA ALA A 47 -3.99 32.65 -18.64
C ALA A 47 -2.70 32.59 -17.80
N LEU A 48 -1.62 33.23 -18.27
CA LEU A 48 -0.45 33.53 -17.45
C LEU A 48 -0.51 34.95 -16.88
N VAL A 49 -1.58 35.29 -16.15
CA VAL A 49 -1.57 36.44 -15.22
C VAL A 49 -2.44 36.10 -14.01
N GLU A 50 -1.78 36.04 -12.85
CA GLU A 50 -2.33 36.08 -11.48
C GLU A 50 -3.25 34.93 -11.01
N ALA A 51 -2.69 33.96 -10.30
CA ALA A 51 -3.22 33.49 -9.00
C ALA A 51 -2.26 32.46 -8.37
N ASP A 52 -1.22 32.98 -7.73
CA ASP A 52 -0.37 32.28 -6.76
C ASP A 52 -1.16 32.03 -5.47
N ILE A 53 -2.19 31.17 -5.48
CA ILE A 53 -2.77 30.52 -4.27
C ILE A 53 -3.48 29.21 -4.70
N ALA A 54 -2.72 28.16 -5.00
CA ALA A 54 -3.25 26.81 -4.85
C ALA A 54 -3.02 26.39 -3.38
N PRO A 55 -4.05 26.01 -2.60
CA PRO A 55 -3.78 25.36 -1.32
C PRO A 55 -2.96 24.08 -1.61
N PRO A 56 -1.95 23.75 -0.78
CA PRO A 56 -1.14 22.57 -1.04
C PRO A 56 -2.06 21.36 -1.14
N LEU A 57 -1.85 20.55 -2.18
CA LEU A 57 -2.45 19.22 -2.29
C LEU A 57 -2.14 18.51 -0.98
N GLN A 58 -3.15 18.46 -0.09
CA GLN A 58 -3.02 17.74 1.16
C GLN A 58 -2.76 16.30 0.77
N ASP A 59 -1.61 15.79 1.20
CA ASP A 59 -1.19 14.41 1.05
C ASP A 59 -2.41 13.48 1.21
N GLN A 60 -2.60 12.59 0.25
CA GLN A 60 -3.48 11.43 0.39
C GLN A 60 -2.90 10.44 1.43
N GLN A 61 -2.48 10.95 2.59
CA GLN A 61 -2.09 10.16 3.72
C GLN A 61 -3.35 9.44 4.19
N ALA A 62 -3.33 8.11 4.11
CA ALA A 62 -4.36 7.28 4.72
C ALA A 62 -4.66 7.82 6.13
N PRO A 63 -5.94 7.92 6.53
CA PRO A 63 -6.30 8.54 7.79
C PRO A 63 -5.48 7.93 8.93
N LYS A 64 -4.80 8.77 9.71
CA LYS A 64 -3.98 8.31 10.83
C LYS A 64 -4.88 7.51 11.78
N PRO A 65 -4.52 6.27 12.14
CA PRO A 65 -5.26 5.49 13.12
C PRO A 65 -5.44 6.29 14.41
N VAL A 66 -6.67 6.35 14.92
CA VAL A 66 -6.95 7.01 16.19
C VAL A 66 -6.51 6.04 17.28
N THR A 67 -5.51 6.44 18.06
CA THR A 67 -5.15 5.70 19.28
C THR A 67 -6.28 5.94 20.27
N THR A 68 -7.18 4.97 20.41
CA THR A 68 -8.24 5.00 21.42
C THR A 68 -7.67 4.74 22.80
N GLU A 69 -8.40 5.21 23.81
CA GLU A 69 -8.01 5.20 25.22
C GLU A 69 -7.37 3.86 25.65
N PRO A 70 -6.30 3.92 26.44
CA PRO A 70 -5.61 2.73 26.96
C PRO A 70 -6.53 2.02 27.97
N GLY A 71 -7.41 1.15 27.47
CA GLY A 71 -8.39 0.52 28.35
C GLY A 71 -8.65 -0.95 28.05
N LYS A 72 -8.89 -1.32 26.80
CA LYS A 72 -9.43 -2.66 26.53
C LYS A 72 -9.10 -3.18 25.15
N ILE A 73 -8.39 -4.32 25.11
CA ILE A 73 -8.32 -5.14 23.90
C ILE A 73 -9.67 -5.85 23.79
N TRP A 74 -10.27 -5.86 22.60
CA TRP A 74 -11.54 -6.54 22.41
C TRP A 74 -11.38 -8.06 22.51
N VAL A 75 -12.39 -8.70 23.09
CA VAL A 75 -12.44 -10.16 23.27
C VAL A 75 -12.93 -10.82 21.98
N GLY A 76 -12.45 -12.02 21.69
CA GLY A 76 -12.85 -12.83 20.55
C GLY A 76 -11.75 -13.01 19.50
N PRO A 77 -12.12 -13.55 18.31
CA PRO A 77 -11.14 -13.95 17.30
C PRO A 77 -10.56 -12.76 16.55
N TYR A 78 -9.26 -12.77 16.33
CA TYR A 78 -8.51 -11.85 15.50
C TYR A 78 -7.99 -12.58 14.27
N ARG A 79 -8.27 -12.03 13.08
CA ARG A 79 -7.77 -12.51 11.80
C ARG A 79 -6.51 -11.73 11.44
N CYS A 80 -5.42 -12.44 11.22
CA CYS A 80 -4.13 -11.82 10.96
C CYS A 80 -3.74 -11.89 9.48
N SER A 81 -3.05 -10.85 9.02
CA SER A 81 -2.47 -10.78 7.70
C SER A 81 -1.08 -10.16 7.76
N THR A 82 -0.19 -10.58 6.87
CA THR A 82 1.13 -10.02 6.69
C THR A 82 1.33 -9.64 5.22
N PHE A 83 2.26 -8.74 4.94
CA PHE A 83 2.59 -8.34 3.59
C PHE A 83 4.01 -8.81 3.25
N VAL A 84 4.10 -9.85 2.42
CA VAL A 84 5.37 -10.34 1.84
C VAL A 84 5.13 -10.44 0.35
N ASP A 85 5.53 -9.39 -0.38
CA ASP A 85 5.24 -9.10 -1.80
C ASP A 85 3.75 -8.89 -2.16
N HIS A 86 2.85 -9.57 -1.45
CA HIS A 86 1.40 -9.41 -1.51
C HIS A 86 0.81 -9.66 -0.12
N LEU A 87 -0.48 -9.33 0.06
CA LEU A 87 -1.20 -9.60 1.29
C LEU A 87 -1.41 -11.12 1.45
N GLN A 88 -0.93 -11.66 2.56
CA GLN A 88 -1.03 -13.08 2.90
C GLN A 88 -1.74 -13.26 4.23
N ASN A 89 -2.54 -14.33 4.35
CA ASN A 89 -3.16 -14.69 5.62
C ASN A 89 -2.10 -15.24 6.57
N ALA A 90 -2.07 -14.73 7.79
CA ALA A 90 -1.28 -15.26 8.89
C ALA A 90 -2.20 -16.00 9.88
N PRO A 91 -1.68 -16.97 10.65
CA PRO A 91 -2.43 -17.59 11.73
C PRO A 91 -3.01 -16.54 12.67
N GLY A 92 -4.30 -16.67 12.97
CA GLY A 92 -5.00 -15.82 13.91
C GLY A 92 -4.87 -16.30 15.35
N PHE A 93 -5.59 -15.61 16.23
CA PHE A 93 -5.74 -16.00 17.63
C PHE A 93 -7.05 -15.45 18.21
N THR A 94 -7.50 -16.02 19.32
CA THR A 94 -8.66 -15.56 20.08
C THR A 94 -8.22 -14.97 21.41
N VAL A 95 -8.70 -13.79 21.75
CA VAL A 95 -8.55 -13.21 23.10
C VAL A 95 -9.71 -13.71 23.97
N ASN A 96 -9.40 -14.34 25.11
CA ASN A 96 -10.38 -15.12 25.90
C ASN A 96 -11.09 -14.31 27.00
N GLY A 97 -10.72 -13.04 27.21
CA GLY A 97 -11.37 -12.12 28.15
C GLY A 97 -10.92 -12.22 29.61
N ASP A 98 -10.22 -13.30 29.97
CA ASP A 98 -9.52 -13.50 31.25
C ASP A 98 -8.07 -12.99 31.23
N GLY A 99 -7.68 -12.28 30.18
CA GLY A 99 -6.30 -11.87 29.93
C GLY A 99 -5.44 -12.94 29.24
N SER A 100 -6.03 -14.08 28.86
CA SER A 100 -5.35 -15.08 28.04
C SER A 100 -5.70 -14.95 26.55
N TYR A 101 -4.92 -15.64 25.72
CA TYR A 101 -5.20 -15.84 24.31
C TYR A 101 -4.96 -17.29 23.90
N THR A 102 -5.65 -17.70 22.84
CA THR A 102 -5.49 -19.01 22.19
C THR A 102 -5.13 -18.77 20.73
N HIS A 103 -3.97 -19.23 20.31
CA HIS A 103 -3.56 -19.19 18.91
C HIS A 103 -4.33 -20.22 18.09
N ASP A 104 -4.53 -19.98 16.79
CA ASP A 104 -5.26 -20.92 15.91
C ASP A 104 -4.65 -22.33 15.86
N GLN A 105 -3.37 -22.45 16.21
CA GLN A 105 -2.65 -23.73 16.32
C GLN A 105 -2.85 -24.44 17.69
N GLY A 106 -3.71 -23.91 18.56
CA GLY A 106 -4.08 -24.48 19.86
C GLY A 106 -3.16 -24.12 21.03
N SER A 107 -2.05 -23.42 20.79
CA SER A 107 -1.19 -22.94 21.88
C SER A 107 -1.83 -21.76 22.61
N THR A 108 -1.62 -21.68 23.92
CA THR A 108 -2.19 -20.63 24.78
C THR A 108 -1.10 -19.81 25.44
N GLY A 109 -1.44 -18.57 25.77
CA GLY A 109 -0.58 -17.66 26.51
C GLY A 109 -1.37 -16.53 27.16
N THR A 110 -0.66 -15.57 27.73
CA THR A 110 -1.23 -14.42 28.42
C THR A 110 -0.93 -13.13 27.66
N ILE A 111 -1.82 -12.16 27.85
CA ILE A 111 -1.68 -10.80 27.34
C ILE A 111 -1.56 -9.84 28.53
N SER A 112 -0.55 -8.98 28.48
CA SER A 112 -0.38 -7.86 29.41
C SER A 112 -0.22 -6.55 28.63
N ARG A 113 -0.15 -5.43 29.35
CA ARG A 113 0.24 -4.14 28.78
C ARG A 113 1.37 -3.53 29.57
N ASP A 114 2.27 -2.84 28.87
CA ASP A 114 3.29 -2.02 29.50
C ASP A 114 2.81 -0.58 29.76
N ALA A 115 3.68 0.22 30.38
CA ALA A 115 3.42 1.63 30.68
C ALA A 115 3.21 2.51 29.43
N THR A 116 3.61 2.04 28.25
CA THR A 116 3.44 2.76 26.97
C THR A 116 2.14 2.38 26.26
N GLY A 117 1.39 1.41 26.82
CA GLY A 117 0.14 0.91 26.25
C GLY A 117 0.33 -0.20 25.20
N LEU A 118 1.57 -0.66 24.98
CA LEU A 118 1.84 -1.80 24.12
C LEU A 118 1.29 -3.07 24.74
N VAL A 119 0.70 -3.89 23.88
CA VAL A 119 0.20 -5.22 24.21
C VAL A 119 1.38 -6.18 24.16
N LEU A 120 1.66 -6.85 25.27
CA LEU A 120 2.75 -7.82 25.39
C LEU A 120 2.17 -9.23 25.51
N PHE A 121 2.71 -10.14 24.71
CA PHE A 121 2.33 -11.55 24.72
C PHE A 121 3.37 -12.37 25.48
N SER A 122 2.91 -13.32 26.29
CA SER A 122 3.78 -14.24 27.04
C SER A 122 3.25 -15.66 26.99
N GLY A 123 4.14 -16.62 26.73
CA GLY A 123 3.78 -18.01 26.44
C GLY A 123 3.11 -18.19 25.07
N GLY A 124 2.99 -19.44 24.64
CA GLY A 124 2.33 -19.81 23.37
C GLY A 124 3.10 -19.40 22.11
N ALA A 125 2.40 -19.35 20.98
CA ALA A 125 3.02 -19.06 19.67
C ALA A 125 3.47 -17.59 19.49
N LEU A 126 2.92 -16.66 20.28
CA LEU A 126 3.26 -15.23 20.22
C LEU A 126 4.18 -14.80 21.37
N ASP A 127 4.85 -15.73 22.05
CA ASP A 127 5.72 -15.39 23.19
C ASP A 127 6.78 -14.33 22.83
N GLY A 128 6.96 -13.35 23.72
CA GLY A 128 7.90 -12.24 23.55
C GLY A 128 7.48 -11.19 22.51
N ARG A 129 6.38 -11.40 21.77
CA ARG A 129 5.88 -10.43 20.79
C ARG A 129 5.21 -9.25 21.49
N ALA A 130 5.28 -8.10 20.84
CA ALA A 130 4.57 -6.89 21.23
C ALA A 130 3.65 -6.44 20.09
N ALA A 131 2.55 -5.79 20.43
CA ALA A 131 1.64 -5.20 19.45
C ALA A 131 1.15 -3.84 19.92
N LYS A 132 0.86 -2.96 18.95
CA LYS A 132 0.09 -1.74 19.19
C LYS A 132 -1.39 -2.04 18.97
N TYR A 133 -2.24 -1.56 19.86
CA TYR A 133 -3.69 -1.62 19.70
C TYR A 133 -4.20 -0.28 19.17
N GLU A 134 -4.87 -0.31 18.02
CA GLU A 134 -5.44 0.87 17.37
C GLU A 134 -6.90 0.59 17.00
N VAL A 135 -7.71 1.64 16.93
CA VAL A 135 -9.06 1.55 16.37
C VAL A 135 -9.10 2.48 15.17
N ASP A 136 -9.40 1.92 13.99
CA ASP A 136 -9.48 2.73 12.78
C ASP A 136 -10.68 3.70 12.84
N LEU A 137 -10.74 4.65 11.89
CA LEU A 137 -11.88 5.59 11.81
C LEU A 137 -13.23 4.90 11.58
N GLY A 138 -13.22 3.65 11.11
CA GLY A 138 -14.41 2.81 10.95
C GLY A 138 -14.81 2.06 12.22
N GLY A 139 -14.13 2.29 13.35
CA GLY A 139 -14.39 1.63 14.62
C GLY A 139 -13.87 0.20 14.69
N ARG A 140 -13.05 -0.26 13.73
CA ARG A 140 -12.50 -1.61 13.71
C ARG A 140 -11.22 -1.69 14.53
N PRO A 141 -11.18 -2.52 15.58
CA PRO A 141 -9.98 -2.68 16.37
C PRO A 141 -8.96 -3.54 15.65
N THR A 142 -7.72 -3.06 15.60
CA THR A 142 -6.59 -3.69 14.95
C THR A 142 -5.42 -3.81 15.94
N LEU A 143 -4.85 -5.00 16.04
CA LEU A 143 -3.58 -5.26 16.72
C LEU A 143 -2.47 -5.33 15.67
N ARG A 144 -1.50 -4.43 15.76
CA ARG A 144 -0.35 -4.41 14.86
C ARG A 144 0.85 -5.01 15.57
N LEU A 145 1.18 -6.25 15.23
CA LEU A 145 2.28 -6.97 15.86
C LEU A 145 3.59 -6.49 15.27
N TYR A 146 4.51 -6.14 16.17
CA TYR A 146 5.86 -5.77 15.81
C TYR A 146 6.71 -6.98 15.48
N ASP A 147 7.78 -6.77 14.71
CA ASP A 147 8.92 -7.69 14.57
C ASP A 147 9.65 -7.93 15.90
N GLY A 148 10.63 -8.84 15.91
CA GLY A 148 11.38 -9.19 17.12
C GLY A 148 12.17 -8.02 17.72
N SER A 149 12.63 -7.08 16.89
CA SER A 149 13.34 -5.85 17.29
C SER A 149 12.42 -4.70 17.70
N ARG A 150 11.09 -4.85 17.53
CA ARG A 150 10.08 -3.80 17.78
C ARG A 150 10.25 -2.54 16.93
N SER A 151 10.90 -2.67 15.78
CA SER A 151 11.18 -1.57 14.84
C SER A 151 10.05 -1.35 13.84
N GLN A 152 9.34 -2.42 13.47
CA GLN A 152 8.33 -2.37 12.41
C GLN A 152 7.14 -3.28 12.73
N THR A 153 5.94 -2.85 12.34
CA THR A 153 4.74 -3.70 12.36
C THR A 153 4.75 -4.61 11.14
N VAL A 154 4.74 -5.92 11.36
CA VAL A 154 4.89 -6.92 10.27
C VAL A 154 3.63 -7.75 10.06
N ILE A 155 2.73 -7.76 11.04
CA ILE A 155 1.46 -8.48 10.98
C ILE A 155 0.37 -7.56 11.52
N ASP A 156 -0.69 -7.38 10.74
CA ASP A 156 -1.91 -6.68 11.15
C ASP A 156 -2.99 -7.72 11.48
N CYS A 157 -3.60 -7.62 12.66
CA CYS A 157 -4.63 -8.52 13.15
C CYS A 157 -5.91 -7.75 13.44
N GLN A 158 -6.98 -8.05 12.70
CA GLN A 158 -8.27 -7.36 12.78
C GLN A 158 -9.32 -8.24 13.48
N LYS A 159 -10.16 -7.62 14.29
CA LYS A 159 -11.24 -8.30 15.03
C LYS A 159 -12.48 -8.58 14.19
#